data_AF-A0A1M7APP7-F1
#
_entry.id   AF-A0A1M7APP7-F1
#
_cell.length_a   1.000
_cell.length_b   1.000
_cell.length_c   1.000
_cell.angle_alpha   90.00
_cell.angle_beta   90.00
_cell.angle_gamma   90.00
#
_symmetry.space_group_name_H-M   'P 1'
#
loop_
_entity.id
_entity.type
_entity.pdbx_description
1 polymer ?
#
loop_
_entity_poly.entity_id
_entity_poly.type
_entity_poly.pdbx_seq_one_letter_code
_entity_poly.pdbx_strand_id
1 'polypeptide(L)' 'MQNEWILDVLVDLQAFARQNGLFALADQLDDTRLLAALELARDSEGTQADDRRPLVPAGQLSGGVGRRI' A
#
# COMPACT_ATOMS: atom_id res chain seq x y z
N MET A 1 0.54 7.35 -1.78
CA MET A 1 1.40 8.52 -2.08
C MET A 1 2.89 8.31 -1.76
N GLN A 2 3.31 7.74 -0.61
CA GLN A 2 4.74 7.78 -0.20
C GLN A 2 5.71 7.12 -1.20
N ASN A 3 5.23 6.14 -1.98
CA ASN A 3 6.06 5.32 -2.85
C ASN A 3 5.68 5.43 -4.35
N GLU A 4 4.71 6.27 -4.72
CA GLU A 4 4.25 6.37 -6.13
C GLU A 4 5.28 7.06 -7.05
N TRP A 5 6.14 7.90 -6.48
CA TRP A 5 7.22 8.60 -7.19
C TRP A 5 8.19 7.64 -7.91
N ILE A 6 8.30 6.39 -7.46
CA ILE A 6 9.19 5.40 -8.07
C ILE A 6 8.75 5.04 -9.48
N LEU A 7 7.45 5.11 -9.79
CA LEU A 7 6.93 4.76 -11.11
C LEU A 7 7.40 5.77 -12.16
N ASP A 8 7.43 7.06 -11.81
CA ASP A 8 7.95 8.12 -12.68
C ASP A 8 9.46 7.92 -12.92
N VAL A 9 10.22 7.61 -11.87
CA VAL A 9 11.66 7.34 -11.98
C VAL A 9 11.94 6.13 -12.88
N LEU A 10 11.15 5.05 -12.77
CA LEU A 10 11.31 3.86 -13.62
C LEU A 10 11.00 4.18 -15.09
N VAL A 11 10.05 5.07 -15.37
CA VAL A 11 9.77 5.54 -16.74
C VAL A 11 10.95 6.33 -17.29
N ASP A 12 11.52 7.26 -16.51
CA ASP A 12 12.68 8.05 -16.92
C ASP A 12 13.90 7.17 -17.22
N LEU A 13 14.17 6.19 -16.35
CA LEU A 13 15.27 5.23 -16.55
C LEU A 13 15.04 4.34 -17.77
N GLN A 14 13.80 3.89 -18.02
CA GLN A 14 13.47 3.11 -19.21
C GLN A 14 13.71 3.94 -20.48
N ALA A 15 13.27 5.20 -20.48
CA ALA A 15 13.48 6.12 -21.59
C ALA A 15 14.98 6.35 -21.85
N PHE A 16 15.77 6.55 -20.79
CA PHE A 16 17.23 6.64 -20.88
C PHE A 16 17.84 5.37 -21.47
N ALA A 17 17.45 4.18 -20.99
CA ALA A 17 17.96 2.91 -21.48
C ALA A 17 17.67 2.71 -22.97
N ARG A 18 16.45 3.02 -23.43
CA ARG A 18 16.07 2.96 -24.85
C ARG A 18 16.89 3.90 -25.72
N GLN A 19 17.06 5.15 -25.28
CA GLN A 19 17.84 6.16 -26.00
C GLN A 19 19.32 5.78 -26.15
N ASN A 20 19.86 5.00 -25.21
CA ASN A 20 21.26 4.56 -25.22
C ASN A 20 21.45 3.15 -25.81
N GLY A 21 20.42 2.54 -26.40
CA GLY A 21 20.50 1.21 -26.99
C GLY A 21 20.63 0.06 -25.97
N LEU A 22 20.35 0.33 -24.69
CA LEU A 22 20.37 -0.64 -23.60
C LEU A 22 19.04 -1.41 -23.52
N PHE A 23 18.65 -2.08 -24.61
CA PHE A 23 17.31 -2.65 -24.74
C PHE A 23 16.97 -3.70 -23.68
N ALA A 24 17.91 -4.57 -23.32
CA ALA A 24 17.70 -5.56 -22.26
C ALA A 24 17.42 -4.91 -20.90
N LEU A 25 18.07 -3.79 -20.60
CA LEU A 25 17.80 -3.01 -19.38
C LEU A 25 16.42 -2.34 -19.45
N ALA A 26 16.04 -1.80 -20.61
CA ALA A 26 14.73 -1.19 -20.79
C ALA A 26 13.58 -2.21 -20.59
N ASP A 27 13.80 -3.46 -21.02
CA ASP A 27 12.86 -4.57 -20.84
C ASP A 27 12.71 -4.94 -19.36
N GLN A 28 13.84 -5.13 -18.66
CA GLN A 28 13.86 -5.36 -17.21
C GLN A 28 13.19 -4.23 -16.42
N LEU A 29 13.37 -2.98 -16.84
CA LEU A 29 12.73 -1.83 -16.21
C LEU A 29 11.22 -1.81 -16.43
N ASP A 30 10.71 -2.34 -17.55
CA ASP A 30 9.27 -2.48 -17.77
C ASP A 30 8.64 -3.50 -16.82
N ASP A 31 9.28 -4.67 -16.69
CA ASP A 31 8.87 -5.72 -15.74
C ASP A 31 8.89 -5.20 -14.29
N THR A 32 9.96 -4.49 -13.93
CA THR A 32 10.12 -3.89 -12.59
C THR A 32 9.00 -2.89 -12.31
N ARG A 33 8.64 -2.06 -13.30
CA ARG A 33 7.54 -1.09 -13.18
C ARG A 33 6.20 -1.78 -12.96
N LEU A 34 5.94 -2.90 -13.63
CA LEU A 34 4.72 -3.68 -13.45
C LEU A 34 4.63 -4.26 -12.02
N LEU A 35 5.72 -4.83 -11.51
CA LEU A 35 5.79 -5.36 -10.15
C LEU A 35 5.61 -4.25 -9.10
N ALA A 36 6.29 -3.11 -9.27
CA ALA A 36 6.14 -1.97 -8.39
C ALA A 36 4.69 -1.46 -8.36
N ALA A 37 4.03 -1.33 -9.52
CA ALA A 37 2.63 -0.92 -9.59
C ALA A 37 1.69 -1.90 -8.86
N LEU A 38 1.96 -3.20 -8.97
CA LEU A 38 1.19 -4.23 -8.27
C LEU A 38 1.37 -4.14 -6.75
N GLU A 39 2.60 -3.96 -6.26
CA GLU A 39 2.88 -3.82 -4.83
C GLU A 39 2.26 -2.55 -4.23
N LEU A 40 2.36 -1.42 -4.94
CA LEU A 40 1.75 -0.14 -4.52
C LEU A 40 0.23 -0.22 -4.42
N ALA A 41 -0.41 -0.94 -5.36
CA ALA A 41 -1.84 -1.19 -5.31
C ALA A 41 -2.24 -2.01 -4.07
N ARG A 42 -1.46 -3.04 -3.73
CA ARG A 42 -1.69 -3.89 -2.54
C ARG A 42 -1.52 -3.12 -1.24
N ASP A 43 -0.50 -2.27 -1.14
CA ASP A 43 -0.26 -1.45 0.06
C ASP A 43 -1.38 -0.41 0.27
N SER A 44 -1.96 0.07 -0.82
CA SER A 44 -3.12 0.98 -0.79
C SER A 44 -4.39 0.28 -0.29
N GLU A 45 -4.59 -1.00 -0.62
CA GLU A 45 -5.72 -1.81 -0.13
C GLU A 45 -5.60 -2.14 1.36
N GLY A 46 -4.40 -2.43 1.87
CA GLY A 46 -4.16 -2.68 3.29
C GLY A 46 -4.46 -1.48 4.20
N THR A 47 -4.26 -0.26 3.69
CA THR A 47 -4.54 0.98 4.41
C THR A 47 -6.05 1.26 4.51
N GLN A 48 -6.86 0.85 3.53
CA GLN A 48 -8.31 1.07 3.53
C GLN A 48 -9.08 0.11 4.46
N ALA A 49 -8.48 -1.03 4.82
CA ALA A 49 -9.12 -2.01 5.71
C ALA A 49 -9.06 -1.61 7.21
N ASP A 50 -8.11 -0.76 7.63
CA ASP A 50 -7.99 -0.35 9.04
C ASP A 50 -8.98 0.76 9.44
N ASP A 51 -9.50 1.53 8.47
CA ASP A 51 -10.46 2.62 8.71
C ASP A 51 -11.92 2.14 8.83
N ARG A 52 -12.15 0.83 8.67
CA ARG A 52 -13.46 0.18 8.86
C ARG A 52 -13.58 -0.58 10.17
N ARG A 53 -12.91 -0.16 11.25
CA ARG A 53 -13.26 -0.66 12.59
C ARG A 53 -14.69 -0.23 12.91
N PRO A 54 -15.68 -1.15 13.01
CA PRO A 54 -16.94 -0.79 13.62
C PRO A 54 -16.59 -0.51 15.09
N LEU A 55 -16.83 0.72 15.55
CA LEU A 55 -16.89 1.04 16.96
C LEU A 55 -17.89 0.08 17.59
N VAL A 56 -17.40 -1.00 18.20
CA VAL A 56 -18.18 -1.81 19.13
C VAL A 56 -18.51 -0.86 20.29
N PRO A 57 -19.78 -0.48 20.51
CA PRO A 57 -20.10 0.29 21.69
C PRO A 57 -19.89 -0.67 22.87
N ALA A 58 -18.84 -0.44 23.65
CA ALA A 58 -18.57 -1.17 24.88
C ALA A 58 -19.62 -0.78 25.93
N GLY A 59 -20.84 -1.28 25.74
CA GLY A 59 -21.85 -1.38 26.79
C GLY A 59 -21.54 -2.60 27.64
N GLN A 60 -20.58 -2.48 28.57
CA GLN A 60 -20.31 -3.52 29.57
C GLN A 60 -20.51 -2.96 30.97
N LEU A 61 -21.79 -2.88 31.35
CA LEU A 61 -22.34 -3.37 32.63
C LEU A 61 -21.49 -3.10 33.88
N SER A 62 -21.61 -1.89 34.43
CA SER A 62 -21.22 -1.60 35.81
C SER A 62 -22.14 -2.34 36.78
N GLY A 63 -21.61 -3.47 37.28
CA GLY A 63 -21.75 -4.04 38.63
C GLY A 63 -23.04 -3.75 39.41
N GLY A 64 -23.90 -4.77 39.49
CA GLY A 64 -24.96 -4.84 40.49
C GLY A 64 -24.38 -4.79 41.91
N VAL A 65 -24.66 -3.71 42.62
CA VAL A 65 -24.45 -3.64 44.07
C VAL A 65 -25.59 -4.39 44.74
N GLY A 66 -25.37 -5.68 44.95
CA GLY A 66 -26.20 -6.55 45.76
C GLY A 66 -25.52 -6.88 47.08
N ARG A 67 -26.00 -6.24 48.15
CA ARG A 67 -26.21 -6.80 49.50
C ARG A 67 -24.98 -7.27 50.31
N ARG A 68 -24.75 -6.62 51.46
CA ARG A 68 -24.44 -7.27 52.76
C ARG A 68 -24.90 -6.39 53.94
N ILE A 69 -25.84 -6.96 54.71
CA ILE A 69 -26.18 -6.81 56.14
C ILE A 69 -26.12 -5.43 56.82
#